data_AF-A0A2H6CV11-F1
#
_entry.id   AF-A0A2H6CV11-F1
#
_cell.length_a   1.000
_cell.length_b   1.000
_cell.length_c   1.000
_cell.angle_alpha   90.00
_cell.angle_beta   90.00
_cell.angle_gamma   90.00
#
_symmetry.space_group_name_H-M   'P 1'
#
loop_
_entity.id
_entity.type
_entity.pdbx_description
1 polymer ?
#
loop_
_entity_poly.entity_id
_entity_poly.type
_entity_poly.pdbx_seq_one_letter_code
_entity_poly.pdbx_strand_id
1 'polypeptide(L)'
;MPILNYLDFYCVVVDDRQDYLNDNYFPLANECITADLERIEAFVRINSNDYTVIMTRGHQFDEEILRQLIAIKPFYIGLMGSKHKIAMIRKMKDLPQKP
;
A
#
# COMPACT_ATOMS: atom_id res chain seq x y z
N MET A 1 11.08 -8.39 4.55
CA MET A 1 11.56 -7.11 3.99
C MET A 1 12.96 -6.78 4.53
N PRO A 2 14.02 -7.53 4.19
CA PRO A 2 15.35 -7.26 4.77
C PRO A 2 15.95 -5.93 4.26
N ILE A 3 15.81 -5.66 2.97
CA ILE A 3 16.45 -4.51 2.30
C ILE A 3 15.99 -3.16 2.84
N LEU A 4 14.69 -2.95 3.07
CA LEU A 4 14.20 -1.66 3.56
C LEU A 4 14.71 -1.37 4.98
N ASN A 5 14.76 -2.40 5.83
CA ASN A 5 15.33 -2.29 7.16
C ASN A 5 16.84 -1.96 7.13
N TYR A 6 17.61 -2.54 6.20
CA TYR A 6 19.04 -2.20 6.03
C TYR A 6 19.30 -0.78 5.50
N LEU A 7 18.26 -0.14 4.95
CA LEU A 7 18.30 1.25 4.49
C LEU A 7 17.70 2.21 5.52
N ASP A 8 17.52 1.75 6.76
CA ASP A 8 16.97 2.51 7.89
C ASP A 8 15.55 3.08 7.65
N PHE A 9 14.74 2.40 6.82
CA PHE A 9 13.32 2.73 6.70
C PHE A 9 12.53 2.21 7.91
N TYR A 10 11.63 3.06 8.41
CA TYR A 10 10.56 2.62 9.30
C TYR A 10 9.48 1.88 8.50
N CYS A 11 9.41 0.56 8.66
CA CYS A 11 8.59 -0.32 7.83
C CYS A 11 7.28 -0.70 8.53
N VAL A 12 6.16 -0.30 7.95
CA VAL A 12 4.80 -0.70 8.36
C VAL A 12 4.22 -1.65 7.33
N VAL A 13 3.71 -2.80 7.78
CA VAL A 13 3.02 -3.79 6.94
C VAL A 13 1.53 -3.76 7.25
N VAL A 14 0.71 -3.63 6.21
CA VAL A 14 -0.75 -3.55 6.32
C VAL A 14 -1.39 -4.62 5.44
N ASP A 15 -2.31 -5.42 6.01
CA ASP A 15 -3.07 -6.46 5.30
C ASP A 15 -4.43 -6.66 5.99
N ASP A 16 -5.43 -7.19 5.28
CA ASP A 16 -6.75 -7.51 5.86
C ASP A 16 -6.75 -8.82 6.65
N ARG A 17 -5.70 -9.64 6.50
CA ARG A 17 -5.59 -10.94 7.14
C ARG A 17 -4.60 -10.92 8.29
N GLN A 18 -5.14 -10.93 9.50
CA GLN A 18 -4.35 -11.01 10.73
C GLN A 18 -3.38 -12.20 10.75
N ASP A 19 -3.77 -13.37 10.22
CA ASP A 19 -2.93 -14.57 10.22
C ASP A 19 -1.62 -14.43 9.42
N TYR A 20 -1.54 -13.46 8.51
CA TYR A 20 -0.33 -13.18 7.72
C TYR A 20 0.57 -12.13 8.38
N LEU A 21 0.09 -11.44 9.41
CA LEU A 21 0.77 -10.33 10.07
C LEU A 21 1.45 -10.82 11.35
N ASN A 22 2.54 -11.56 11.19
CA ASN A 22 3.31 -12.10 12.31
C ASN A 22 4.80 -12.20 12.01
N ASP A 23 5.59 -12.42 13.06
CA ASP A 23 7.05 -12.43 13.01
C ASP A 23 7.65 -13.53 12.12
N ASN A 24 6.90 -14.60 11.81
CA ASN A 24 7.40 -15.61 10.87
C ASN A 24 7.45 -15.08 9.44
N TYR A 25 6.56 -14.14 9.08
CA TYR A 25 6.51 -13.53 7.75
C TYR A 25 7.22 -12.17 7.70
N PHE A 26 7.12 -11.37 8.77
CA PHE A 26 7.63 -10.00 8.83
C PHE A 26 8.51 -9.73 10.06
N PRO A 27 9.60 -10.50 10.28
CA PRO A 27 10.43 -10.40 11.50
C PRO A 27 11.16 -9.07 11.68
N LEU A 28 11.17 -8.21 10.65
CA LEU A 28 11.89 -6.93 10.62
C LEU A 28 10.94 -5.75 10.36
N ALA A 29 9.63 -5.95 10.41
CA ALA A 29 8.69 -4.85 10.35
C ALA A 29 8.66 -4.11 11.69
N ASN A 30 8.58 -2.78 11.66
CA ASN A 30 8.39 -1.99 12.86
C ASN A 30 6.95 -2.10 13.37
N GLU A 31 5.98 -2.21 12.45
CA GLU A 31 4.57 -2.39 12.75
C GLU A 31 3.91 -3.34 11.76
N CYS A 32 3.00 -4.17 12.25
CA CYS A 32 2.09 -4.97 11.45
C CYS A 32 0.65 -4.62 11.85
N ILE A 33 -0.15 -4.12 10.90
CA ILE A 33 -1.48 -3.56 11.15
C ILE A 33 -2.51 -4.36 10.35
N THR A 34 -3.46 -4.98 11.03
CA THR A 34 -4.65 -5.54 10.38
C THR A 34 -5.63 -4.41 10.09
N ALA A 35 -5.97 -4.20 8.81
CA ALA A 35 -6.80 -3.07 8.40
C ALA A 35 -7.87 -3.45 7.38
N ASP A 36 -8.96 -2.68 7.37
CA ASP A 36 -9.89 -2.69 6.24
C ASP A 36 -9.24 -1.94 5.07
N LEU A 37 -8.95 -2.67 3.99
CA LEU A 37 -8.28 -2.13 2.80
C LEU A 37 -9.16 -1.17 2.00
N GLU A 38 -10.48 -1.13 2.24
CA GLU A 38 -11.36 -0.11 1.68
C GLU A 38 -11.20 1.25 2.38
N ARG A 39 -10.59 1.31 3.57
CA ARG A 39 -10.47 2.52 4.40
C ARG A 39 -9.15 2.59 5.17
N ILE A 40 -8.02 2.51 4.47
CA ILE A 40 -6.69 2.37 5.10
C ILE A 40 -6.32 3.55 6.01
N GLU A 41 -6.78 4.76 5.70
CA GLU A 41 -6.48 5.97 6.48
C GLU A 41 -7.04 5.94 7.91
N ALA A 42 -8.04 5.09 8.17
CA ALA A 42 -8.58 4.88 9.50
C ALA A 42 -7.65 4.04 10.40
N PHE A 43 -6.67 3.34 9.83
CA PHE A 43 -5.81 2.38 10.51
C PHE A 43 -4.33 2.78 10.49
N VAL A 44 -3.87 3.41 9.41
CA VAL A 44 -2.48 3.81 9.25
C VAL A 44 -2.38 5.26 8.80
N ARG A 45 -1.51 6.03 9.47
CA ARG A 45 -1.19 7.39 9.06
C ARG A 45 -0.12 7.36 7.98
N ILE A 46 -0.44 7.96 6.83
CA ILE A 46 0.48 8.10 5.69
C ILE A 46 0.66 9.59 5.41
N ASN A 47 1.91 10.02 5.33
CA ASN A 47 2.32 11.41 5.14
C ASN A 47 2.97 11.60 3.76
N SER A 48 3.19 12.86 3.38
CA SER A 48 3.72 13.24 2.07
C SER A 48 5.19 12.85 1.84
N ASN A 49 5.93 12.49 2.89
CA ASN A 49 7.31 12.00 2.82
C ASN A 49 7.41 10.47 2.86
N ASP A 50 6.27 9.76 2.95
CA ASP A 50 6.25 8.31 3.04
C ASP A 50 6.31 7.66 1.66
N TYR A 51 6.75 6.40 1.64
CA TYR A 51 6.85 5.58 0.43
C TYR A 51 5.90 4.41 0.58
N THR A 52 4.95 4.31 -0.34
CA THR A 52 3.90 3.29 -0.29
C THR A 52 4.09 2.29 -1.42
N VAL A 53 3.88 1.01 -1.12
CA VAL A 53 3.93 -0.07 -2.11
C VAL A 53 2.70 -0.95 -1.94
N ILE A 54 1.91 -1.06 -3.02
CA ILE A 54 0.69 -1.86 -3.06
C ILE A 54 1.04 -3.25 -3.58
N MET A 55 0.81 -4.27 -2.74
CA MET A 55 1.10 -5.68 -3.03
C MET A 55 -0.07 -6.59 -2.61
N THR A 56 -1.31 -6.26 -3.01
CA THR A 56 -2.46 -7.08 -2.59
C THR A 56 -2.68 -8.31 -3.49
N ARG A 57 -3.55 -9.21 -3.02
CA ARG A 57 -4.04 -10.35 -3.81
C ARG A 57 -5.20 -9.89 -4.67
N GLY A 58 -5.09 -10.08 -5.98
CA GLY A 58 -6.17 -9.73 -6.93
C GLY A 58 -6.17 -8.26 -7.33
N HIS A 59 -7.11 -7.90 -8.21
CA HIS A 59 -7.18 -6.57 -8.82
C HIS A 59 -8.02 -5.57 -8.02
N GLN A 60 -9.01 -6.05 -7.25
CA GLN A 60 -10.03 -5.22 -6.64
C GLN A 60 -9.48 -4.26 -5.57
N PHE A 61 -8.66 -4.75 -4.64
CA PHE A 61 -8.11 -3.91 -3.56
C PHE A 61 -7.03 -2.95 -4.05
N ASP A 62 -6.30 -3.29 -5.12
CA ASP A 62 -5.26 -2.41 -5.65
C ASP A 62 -5.80 -1.09 -6.19
N GLU A 63 -6.93 -1.12 -6.90
CA GLU A 63 -7.57 0.10 -7.41
C GLU A 63 -8.11 0.97 -6.27
N GLU A 64 -8.69 0.35 -5.25
CA GLU A 64 -9.24 1.04 -4.08
C GLU A 64 -8.15 1.72 -3.26
N ILE A 65 -7.10 0.97 -2.90
CA ILE A 65 -5.94 1.48 -2.16
C ILE A 65 -5.26 2.58 -2.97
N LEU A 66 -5.08 2.38 -4.28
CA LEU A 66 -4.44 3.40 -5.11
C LEU A 66 -5.25 4.70 -5.12
N ARG A 67 -6.58 4.62 -5.22
CA ARG A 67 -7.43 5.82 -5.19
C ARG A 67 -7.25 6.60 -3.89
N GLN A 68 -7.25 5.90 -2.75
CA GLN A 68 -7.00 6.49 -1.43
C GLN A 68 -5.60 7.14 -1.39
N LEU A 69 -4.55 6.43 -1.84
CA LEU A 69 -3.18 6.94 -1.84
C LEU A 69 -2.96 8.14 -2.76
N ILE A 70 -3.64 8.20 -3.91
CA ILE A 70 -3.59 9.39 -4.79
C ILE A 70 -4.16 10.62 -4.08
N ALA A 71 -5.20 10.46 -3.25
CA ALA A 71 -5.76 11.55 -2.46
C ALA A 71 -4.80 12.00 -1.35
N ILE A 72 -4.16 11.05 -0.66
CA ILE A 72 -3.20 11.28 0.43
C ILE A 72 -1.89 11.93 -0.07
N LYS A 73 -1.45 11.57 -1.29
CA LYS A 73 -0.22 12.07 -1.94
C LYS A 73 1.08 11.79 -1.15
N PRO A 74 1.40 10.52 -0.87
CA PRO A 74 2.73 10.15 -0.37
C PRO A 74 3.82 10.47 -1.42
N PHE A 75 5.09 10.48 -1.00
CA PHE A 75 6.22 10.80 -1.87
C PHE A 75 6.32 9.81 -3.05
N TYR A 76 5.99 8.55 -2.80
CA TYR A 76 6.01 7.49 -3.79
C TYR A 76 4.83 6.54 -3.63
N ILE A 77 4.26 6.14 -4.78
CA ILE A 77 3.28 5.06 -4.88
C ILE A 77 3.81 4.04 -5.87
N GLY A 78 4.22 2.87 -5.36
CA GLY A 78 4.57 1.69 -6.14
C GLY A 78 3.40 0.72 -6.20
N LEU A 79 3.17 0.12 -7.36
CA LEU A 79 2.16 -0.91 -7.55
C LEU A 79 2.80 -2.17 -8.09
N MET A 80 2.66 -3.29 -7.37
CA MET A 80 3.16 -4.58 -7.83
C MET A 80 2.12 -5.32 -8.67
N GLY A 81 2.50 -5.65 -9.91
CA GLY A 81 1.75 -6.59 -10.74
C GLY A 81 2.10 -6.52 -12.22
N SER A 82 1.35 -7.26 -13.03
CA SER A 82 1.61 -7.39 -14.47
C SER A 82 1.44 -6.08 -15.23
N LYS A 83 2.04 -5.99 -16.42
CA LYS A 83 1.86 -4.84 -17.33
C LYS A 83 0.37 -4.53 -17.59
N HIS A 84 -0.47 -5.56 -17.64
CA HIS A 84 -1.91 -5.42 -17.84
C HIS A 84 -2.59 -4.73 -16.64
N LYS A 85 -2.23 -5.15 -15.41
CA LYS A 85 -2.69 -4.52 -14.15
C LYS A 85 -2.34 -3.04 -14.09
N ILE A 86 -1.10 -2.72 -14.44
CA ILE A 86 -0.60 -1.33 -14.46
C ILE A 86 -1.31 -0.50 -15.54
N ALA A 87 -1.64 -1.07 -16.70
CA ALA A 87 -2.33 -0.36 -17.78
C ALA A 87 -3.77 0.03 -17.42
N MET A 88 -4.50 -0.84 -16.70
CA MET A 88 -5.86 -0.56 -16.22
C MET A 88 -5.85 0.62 -15.25
N ILE A 89 -4.91 0.61 -14.31
CA ILE A 89 -4.72 1.65 -13.30
C ILE A 89 -4.24 2.98 -13.89
N ARG A 90 -3.36 2.97 -14.90
CA ARG A 90 -2.90 4.21 -15.55
C ARG A 90 -4.06 5.04 -16.10
N LYS A 91 -5.10 4.39 -16.64
CA LYS A 91 -6.31 5.09 -17.09
C LYS A 91 -7.00 5.84 -15.95
N MET A 92 -6.92 5.35 -14.71
CA MET A 92 -7.50 6.01 -13.52
C MET A 92 -6.75 7.28 -13.11
N LYS A 93 -5.45 7.37 -13.36
CA LYS A 93 -4.66 8.57 -13.01
C LYS A 93 -5.04 9.78 -13.88
N ASP A 94 -5.59 9.52 -15.06
CA ASP A 94 -6.06 10.52 -16.03
C ASP A 94 -7.57 10.83 -15.90
N LEU A 95 -8.28 10.11 -15.02
CA LEU A 95 -9.70 10.38 -14.75
C LEU A 95 -9.83 11.61 -13.84
N PRO A 96 -10.76 12.53 -14.13
CA PRO A 96 -10.99 13.70 -13.28
C PRO A 96 -11.34 13.24 -11.87
N GLN A 97 -10.63 13.80 -10.89
CA GLN A 97 -10.97 13.59 -9.49
C GLN A 97 -12.42 14.03 -9.27
N LYS A 98 -13.25 13.14 -8.74
CA LYS A 98 -14.64 13.44 -8.40
C LYS A 98 -14.65 14.64 -7.43
N PRO A 99 -15.51 15.64 -7.64
CA PRO A 99 -15.53 16.86 -6.82
C PRO A 99 -15.75 16.56 -5.33
#